data_AF-A0A0P0UZU8-F1
#
_entry.id   AF-A0A0P0UZU8-F1
#
_cell.length_a   1.000
_cell.length_b   1.000
_cell.length_c   1.000
_cell.angle_alpha   90.00
_cell.angle_beta   90.00
_cell.angle_gamma   90.00
#
_symmetry.space_group_name_H-M   'P 1'
#
loop_
_entity.id
_entity.type
_entity.pdbx_description
1 polymer ?
#
loop_
_entity_poly.entity_id
_entity_poly.type
_entity_poly.pdbx_seq_one_letter_code
_entity_poly.pdbx_strand_id
1 'polypeptide(L)'
;MEAVGVAPAPAGVPEKKLLEVKESRKAAPAAPSTSMAAKWAMKKKLVGGDAGYVLEDVPHLTDYLPELPTYPNPLQDNPAYSVVKQYFVNTDDTVTQKIVVHKTSARGTHFRRAGPRQRVYFQSDEVNAAIVTCGGLCPGLNTVIRELVCGLYDMYGVTSVVGIEGGYKGFYSRNTVALTPKSVNDIHKRGGTVLGTSRGGHDTGKIVDSIKDRGINQVYIIGGDGTQKGASVIYEEVRRRGLKCSVVGVPKTIDNDIAVIDKSFGFDTAVEEAQRAINAAHVEAESAENGIGVVKLMGRNSGFIAMYATLASRDVDCCLIPESPFYLEGKGGLLEFIEKRLKDNGHMVIVVAEGAGQDLIAKSMNFVDTQDASGNKLLLDVGLWLSQKIKDHFKKKRNFPITLKYIDPTYMIRAVRSNASDNVYCTLLAHSALHGAMAGYTGFTVAPVNGRHAYIPFYRITEKQNKVVITDRMWARVLCSTNQPCFLSHEDVEHLKHDDDEHHLHNTQLLEGESSPVKDSSKCNGTAAPV
;
A
#
# COMPACT_ATOMS: atom_id res chain seq x y z
N MET A 1 22.17 -72.37 17.05
CA MET A 1 21.52 -71.42 16.11
C MET A 1 20.03 -71.52 16.38
N GLU A 2 19.51 -70.70 17.29
CA GLU A 2 18.11 -70.79 17.73
C GLU A 2 17.19 -70.07 16.74
N ALA A 3 16.25 -70.83 16.18
CA ALA A 3 15.15 -70.33 15.38
C ALA A 3 14.12 -69.66 16.31
N VAL A 4 13.97 -68.35 16.18
CA VAL A 4 13.00 -67.56 16.94
C VAL A 4 11.61 -67.73 16.32
N GLY A 5 10.70 -68.30 17.12
CA GLY A 5 9.33 -68.62 16.75
C GLY A 5 8.43 -67.40 16.55
N VAL A 6 7.46 -67.61 15.66
CA VAL A 6 6.38 -66.71 15.26
C VAL A 6 5.33 -66.57 16.37
N ALA A 7 4.91 -65.33 16.66
CA ALA A 7 3.70 -65.02 17.44
C ALA A 7 2.63 -64.37 16.52
N PRO A 8 1.32 -64.59 16.76
CA PRO A 8 0.26 -64.40 15.76
C PRO A 8 -0.38 -63.01 15.76
N ALA A 9 -1.11 -62.75 14.66
CA ALA A 9 -1.75 -61.50 14.27
C ALA A 9 -2.83 -60.97 15.24
N PRO A 10 -2.99 -59.63 15.36
CA PRO A 10 -3.98 -59.00 16.21
C PRO A 10 -5.40 -59.05 15.61
N ALA A 11 -6.36 -59.32 16.50
CA ALA A 11 -7.79 -59.41 16.24
C ALA A 11 -8.41 -58.09 15.73
N GLY A 12 -9.45 -58.24 14.90
CA GLY A 12 -10.11 -57.18 14.14
C GLY A 12 -10.70 -56.03 14.97
N VAL A 13 -10.59 -54.83 14.39
CA VAL A 13 -11.18 -53.58 14.87
C VAL A 13 -12.64 -53.50 14.36
N PRO A 14 -13.63 -53.12 15.20
CA PRO A 14 -15.04 -53.23 14.85
C PRO A 14 -15.54 -52.08 13.98
N GLU A 15 -16.38 -52.42 12.99
CA GLU A 15 -17.16 -51.51 12.15
C GLU A 15 -18.02 -50.57 13.02
N LYS A 16 -17.71 -49.27 13.00
CA LYS A 16 -18.58 -48.23 13.55
C LYS A 16 -19.64 -47.86 12.51
N LYS A 17 -20.88 -48.27 12.80
CA LYS A 17 -22.11 -47.87 12.11
C LYS A 17 -22.19 -46.36 11.91
N LEU A 18 -22.47 -45.98 10.68
CA LEU A 18 -22.82 -44.66 10.18
C LEU A 18 -24.07 -44.15 10.91
N LEU A 19 -23.93 -43.07 11.68
CA LEU A 19 -25.04 -42.40 12.38
C LEU A 19 -25.79 -41.49 11.38
N GLU A 20 -27.08 -41.77 11.24
CA GLU A 20 -28.03 -41.04 10.41
C GLU A 20 -28.12 -39.55 10.78
N VAL A 21 -28.04 -38.71 9.75
CA VAL A 21 -28.21 -37.26 9.81
C VAL A 21 -29.69 -36.95 10.01
N LYS A 22 -30.09 -36.58 11.24
CA LYS A 22 -31.42 -36.02 11.51
C LYS A 22 -31.46 -34.54 11.13
N GLU A 23 -32.31 -34.22 10.16
CA GLU A 23 -32.75 -32.88 9.82
C GLU A 23 -33.29 -32.15 11.05
N SER A 24 -32.69 -31.01 11.40
CA SER A 24 -33.23 -30.09 12.41
C SER A 24 -33.52 -28.73 11.77
N ARG A 25 -34.83 -28.55 11.54
CA ARG A 25 -35.65 -27.31 11.53
C ARG A 25 -34.95 -25.97 11.27
N LYS A 26 -35.34 -25.39 10.12
CA LYS A 26 -35.26 -23.99 9.70
C LYS A 26 -35.32 -22.99 10.87
N ALA A 27 -34.20 -22.33 11.15
CA ALA A 27 -34.18 -21.09 11.93
C ALA A 27 -34.54 -19.92 10.99
N ALA A 28 -35.55 -19.14 11.37
CA ALA A 28 -35.92 -17.90 10.69
C ALA A 28 -34.79 -16.86 10.79
N PRO A 29 -34.60 -16.01 9.75
CA PRO A 29 -33.43 -15.14 9.64
C PRO A 29 -33.42 -14.08 10.73
N ALA A 30 -32.31 -14.00 11.46
CA ALA A 30 -32.03 -12.93 12.39
C ALA A 30 -31.99 -11.58 11.64
N ALA A 31 -32.72 -10.60 12.14
CA ALA A 31 -32.66 -9.22 11.67
C ALA A 31 -31.20 -8.71 11.71
N PRO A 32 -30.75 -7.95 10.69
CA PRO A 32 -29.35 -7.60 10.55
C PRO A 32 -28.89 -6.78 11.76
N SER A 33 -27.89 -7.31 12.46
CA SER A 33 -27.14 -6.54 13.44
C SER A 33 -26.45 -5.41 12.69
N THR A 34 -26.99 -4.19 12.82
CA THR A 34 -26.27 -2.97 12.43
C THR A 34 -24.95 -2.98 13.18
N SER A 35 -23.86 -3.27 12.48
CA SER A 35 -22.53 -3.35 13.06
C SER A 35 -22.23 -2.04 13.78
N MET A 36 -21.57 -2.11 14.94
CA MET A 36 -21.11 -0.94 15.69
C MET A 36 -20.30 0.05 14.82
N ALA A 37 -19.77 -0.40 13.68
CA ALA A 37 -19.08 0.42 12.69
C ALA A 37 -19.95 1.54 12.09
N ALA A 38 -21.27 1.37 12.00
CA ALA A 38 -22.16 2.38 11.42
C ALA A 38 -22.45 3.57 12.35
N LYS A 39 -22.33 3.39 13.69
CA LYS A 39 -22.71 4.43 14.67
C LYS A 39 -21.69 5.56 14.84
N TRP A 40 -20.48 5.43 14.29
CA TRP A 40 -19.41 6.43 14.42
C TRP A 40 -18.75 6.73 13.07
N ALA A 41 -19.57 6.98 12.04
CA ALA A 41 -19.07 7.52 10.77
C ALA A 41 -18.18 8.74 11.06
N MET A 42 -16.89 8.62 10.73
CA MET A 42 -15.85 9.62 10.99
C MET A 42 -16.33 11.00 10.54
N LYS A 43 -16.48 11.95 11.47
CA LYS A 43 -16.86 13.32 11.12
C LYS A 43 -15.67 13.96 10.38
N LYS A 44 -15.71 13.93 9.05
CA LYS A 44 -14.68 14.52 8.20
C LYS A 44 -14.54 16.01 8.54
N LYS A 45 -13.31 16.46 8.82
CA LYS A 45 -12.99 17.87 9.08
C LYS A 45 -12.77 18.56 7.73
N LEU A 46 -13.86 18.98 7.11
CA LEU A 46 -13.83 19.63 5.81
C LEU A 46 -13.92 21.14 5.98
N VAL A 47 -13.02 21.88 5.31
CA VAL A 47 -13.07 23.35 5.25
C VAL A 47 -13.17 23.77 3.79
N GLY A 48 -14.29 24.39 3.44
CA GLY A 48 -14.50 24.95 2.10
C GLY A 48 -13.75 26.27 1.91
N GLY A 49 -13.53 26.64 0.66
CA GLY A 49 -12.94 27.92 0.26
C GLY A 49 -13.31 28.29 -1.17
N ASP A 50 -12.74 29.38 -1.65
CA ASP A 50 -13.07 29.94 -2.96
C ASP A 50 -12.78 28.98 -4.12
N ALA A 51 -13.52 29.15 -5.21
CA ALA A 51 -13.35 28.38 -6.45
C ALA A 51 -13.41 26.85 -6.25
N GLY A 52 -14.25 26.37 -5.32
CA GLY A 52 -14.42 24.94 -5.04
C GLY A 52 -13.22 24.31 -4.34
N TYR A 53 -12.44 25.10 -3.61
CA TYR A 53 -11.41 24.62 -2.70
C TYR A 53 -12.04 23.84 -1.55
N VAL A 54 -11.47 22.67 -1.24
CA VAL A 54 -11.86 21.85 -0.09
C VAL A 54 -10.60 21.35 0.60
N LEU A 55 -10.35 21.82 1.82
CA LEU A 55 -9.34 21.23 2.69
C LEU A 55 -9.94 20.03 3.41
N GLU A 56 -9.41 18.85 3.10
CA GLU A 56 -9.60 17.65 3.91
C GLU A 56 -8.59 17.69 5.06
N ASP A 57 -8.98 18.35 6.14
CA ASP A 57 -8.09 18.62 7.26
C ASP A 57 -7.93 17.41 8.17
N VAL A 58 -6.80 17.37 8.86
CA VAL A 58 -6.50 16.37 9.87
C VAL A 58 -6.99 16.81 11.26
N PRO A 59 -7.35 15.86 12.13
CA PRO A 59 -7.67 16.19 13.51
C PRO A 59 -6.51 16.81 14.26
N HIS A 60 -6.85 17.60 15.27
CA HIS A 60 -5.90 18.24 16.17
C HIS A 60 -6.32 18.00 17.62
N LEU A 61 -5.36 17.92 18.55
CA LEU A 61 -5.66 17.69 19.98
C LEU A 61 -6.66 18.71 20.53
N THR A 62 -6.57 19.97 20.09
CA THR A 62 -7.49 21.05 20.50
C THR A 62 -8.93 20.85 20.02
N ASP A 63 -9.19 19.95 19.08
CA ASP A 63 -10.55 19.64 18.64
C ASP A 63 -11.36 18.95 19.77
N TYR A 64 -10.68 18.34 20.75
CA TYR A 64 -11.31 17.69 21.91
C TYR A 64 -10.65 18.03 23.26
N LEU A 65 -9.54 18.77 23.26
CA LEU A 65 -8.87 19.35 24.43
C LEU A 65 -8.57 20.85 24.17
N PRO A 66 -9.59 21.73 24.19
CA PRO A 66 -9.47 23.10 23.69
C PRO A 66 -8.54 24.00 24.51
N GLU A 67 -8.32 23.70 25.79
CA GLU A 67 -7.53 24.52 26.73
C GLU A 67 -6.05 24.12 26.78
N LEU A 68 -5.56 23.31 25.84
CA LEU A 68 -4.17 22.89 25.84
C LEU A 68 -3.22 24.09 25.68
N PRO A 69 -2.21 24.23 26.56
CA PRO A 69 -1.18 25.25 26.39
C PRO A 69 -0.35 24.97 25.13
N THR A 70 0.25 26.03 24.61
CA THR A 70 1.20 25.95 23.51
C THR A 70 2.54 26.53 23.91
N TYR A 71 3.60 26.03 23.29
CA TYR A 71 4.97 26.40 23.60
C TYR A 71 5.71 26.84 22.33
N PRO A 72 6.71 27.73 22.41
CA PRO A 72 7.63 27.96 21.31
C PRO A 72 8.28 26.65 20.87
N ASN A 73 8.39 26.42 19.57
CA ASN A 73 9.09 25.26 19.04
C ASN A 73 10.61 25.40 19.33
N PRO A 74 11.27 24.42 19.98
CA PRO A 74 12.70 24.47 20.30
C PRO A 74 13.61 24.75 19.08
N LEU A 75 13.15 24.43 17.88
CA LEU A 75 13.88 24.70 16.64
C LEU A 75 14.08 26.18 16.33
N GLN A 76 13.30 27.07 16.96
CA GLN A 76 13.49 28.52 16.82
C GLN A 76 14.85 28.98 17.35
N ASP A 77 15.33 28.34 18.42
CA ASP A 77 16.55 28.73 19.12
C ASP A 77 17.75 27.86 18.73
N ASN A 78 17.59 26.93 17.79
CA ASN A 78 18.65 25.99 17.42
C ASN A 78 19.66 26.65 16.46
N PRO A 79 20.94 26.86 16.86
CA PRO A 79 21.94 27.55 16.05
C PRO A 79 22.18 26.89 14.69
N ALA A 80 22.02 25.57 14.60
CA ALA A 80 22.23 24.81 13.37
C ALA A 80 21.23 25.19 12.26
N TYR A 81 20.07 25.75 12.62
CA TYR A 81 19.01 26.14 11.69
C TYR A 81 18.97 27.65 11.42
N SER A 82 19.87 28.44 12.00
CA SER A 82 19.90 29.92 11.88
C SER A 82 19.98 30.43 10.43
N VAL A 83 20.59 29.66 9.53
CA VAL A 83 20.70 29.98 8.10
C VAL A 83 19.43 29.66 7.29
N VAL A 84 18.48 28.91 7.87
CA VAL A 84 17.28 28.42 7.18
C VAL A 84 16.15 29.45 7.25
N LYS A 85 16.11 30.35 6.26
CA LYS A 85 15.15 31.48 6.19
C LYS A 85 13.66 31.09 6.23
N GLN A 86 13.31 29.90 5.74
CA GLN A 86 11.94 29.39 5.67
C GLN A 86 11.87 27.98 6.26
N TYR A 87 12.19 27.87 7.55
CA TYR A 87 12.13 26.58 8.23
C TYR A 87 10.71 26.19 8.61
N PHE A 88 9.96 27.12 9.21
CA PHE A 88 8.59 26.89 9.65
C PHE A 88 7.59 26.97 8.51
N VAL A 89 6.65 26.03 8.50
CA VAL A 89 5.54 25.98 7.55
C VAL A 89 4.37 26.79 8.10
N ASN A 90 3.78 27.64 7.26
CA ASN A 90 2.58 28.39 7.62
C ASN A 90 1.43 27.42 7.96
N THR A 91 0.62 27.75 8.95
CA THR A 91 -0.56 26.95 9.30
C THR A 91 -1.50 26.78 8.11
N ASP A 92 -1.68 27.81 7.28
CA ASP A 92 -2.62 27.81 6.15
C ASP A 92 -2.04 27.21 4.86
N ASP A 93 -0.78 26.81 4.86
CA ASP A 93 -0.17 26.14 3.72
C ASP A 93 -0.88 24.81 3.45
N THR A 94 -1.36 24.64 2.22
CA THR A 94 -1.99 23.40 1.77
C THR A 94 -1.37 22.89 0.48
N VAL A 95 -1.41 21.57 0.32
CA VAL A 95 -0.91 20.83 -0.84
C VAL A 95 -2.12 20.34 -1.62
N THR A 96 -2.23 20.76 -2.87
CA THR A 96 -3.34 20.37 -3.74
C THR A 96 -3.21 18.92 -4.18
N GLN A 97 -4.33 18.19 -4.20
CA GLN A 97 -4.36 16.80 -4.69
C GLN A 97 -4.19 16.74 -6.21
N LYS A 98 -4.79 17.70 -6.94
CA LYS A 98 -4.81 17.71 -8.41
C LYS A 98 -4.12 18.97 -8.92
N ILE A 99 -2.95 18.80 -9.53
CA ILE A 99 -2.16 19.90 -10.11
C ILE A 99 -2.52 20.21 -11.57
N VAL A 100 -3.08 19.24 -12.30
CA VAL A 100 -3.53 19.43 -13.69
C VAL A 100 -5.01 19.81 -13.67
N VAL A 101 -5.29 21.08 -13.91
CA VAL A 101 -6.65 21.64 -13.85
C VAL A 101 -6.92 22.53 -15.07
N HIS A 102 -8.19 22.67 -15.44
CA HIS A 102 -8.63 23.67 -16.40
C HIS A 102 -8.83 25.03 -15.70
N LYS A 103 -8.88 26.11 -16.48
CA LYS A 103 -9.06 27.48 -15.97
C LYS A 103 -10.31 27.65 -15.09
N THR A 104 -11.39 26.94 -15.43
CA THR A 104 -12.71 27.04 -14.79
C THR A 104 -13.04 25.89 -13.85
N SER A 105 -12.18 24.86 -13.75
CA SER A 105 -12.45 23.73 -12.87
C SER A 105 -12.23 24.09 -11.40
N ALA A 106 -13.03 23.47 -10.53
CA ALA A 106 -12.87 23.59 -9.08
C ALA A 106 -11.43 23.25 -8.64
N ARG A 107 -10.94 23.96 -7.63
CA ARG A 107 -9.62 23.71 -7.02
C ARG A 107 -9.54 22.35 -6.34
N GLY A 108 -10.69 21.84 -5.88
CA GLY A 108 -10.84 20.48 -5.40
C GLY A 108 -10.15 20.26 -4.05
N THR A 109 -9.79 19.01 -3.79
CA THR A 109 -9.24 18.57 -2.51
C THR A 109 -7.80 19.06 -2.29
N HIS A 110 -7.56 19.59 -1.10
CA HIS A 110 -6.28 19.99 -0.56
C HIS A 110 -6.02 19.29 0.77
N PHE A 111 -4.74 19.09 1.09
CA PHE A 111 -4.28 18.54 2.36
C PHE A 111 -3.37 19.54 3.06
N ARG A 112 -3.32 19.51 4.39
CA ARG A 112 -2.46 20.42 5.14
C ARG A 112 -0.99 20.09 4.90
N ARG A 113 -0.16 21.10 4.61
CA ARG A 113 1.27 20.89 4.34
C ARG A 113 2.00 20.42 5.60
N ALA A 114 2.78 19.37 5.49
CA ALA A 114 3.59 18.85 6.59
C ALA A 114 4.84 19.70 6.83
N GLY A 115 5.31 19.72 8.08
CA GLY A 115 6.52 20.43 8.48
C GLY A 115 6.40 21.11 9.86
N PRO A 116 7.51 21.69 10.35
CA PRO A 116 7.54 22.26 11.68
C PRO A 116 6.64 23.49 11.77
N ARG A 117 5.92 23.62 12.89
CA ARG A 117 5.13 24.80 13.24
C ARG A 117 5.88 25.64 14.27
N GLN A 118 5.61 26.95 14.28
CA GLN A 118 6.23 27.87 15.25
C GLN A 118 5.86 27.51 16.68
N ARG A 119 4.63 27.01 16.90
CA ARG A 119 4.16 26.58 18.22
C ARG A 119 3.95 25.07 18.24
N VAL A 120 4.27 24.46 19.38
CA VAL A 120 4.07 23.04 19.67
C VAL A 120 3.13 22.87 20.87
N TYR A 121 2.51 21.70 20.98
CA TYR A 121 1.59 21.34 22.08
C TYR A 121 2.22 20.32 23.04
N PHE A 122 3.48 19.97 22.78
CA PHE A 122 4.28 19.09 23.61
C PHE A 122 5.58 19.78 24.01
N GLN A 123 5.88 19.81 25.30
CA GLN A 123 7.22 20.11 25.80
C GLN A 123 8.13 18.87 25.65
N SER A 124 9.42 19.08 25.46
CA SER A 124 10.40 18.02 25.19
C SER A 124 10.45 16.94 26.28
N ASP A 125 10.36 17.35 27.54
CA ASP A 125 10.48 16.54 28.74
C ASP A 125 9.19 15.81 29.13
N GLU A 126 8.03 16.28 28.66
CA GLU A 126 6.76 15.55 28.85
C GLU A 126 6.53 14.45 27.81
N VAL A 127 7.24 14.46 26.67
CA VAL A 127 7.00 13.48 25.60
C VAL A 127 7.52 12.10 26.00
N ASN A 128 6.63 11.11 25.87
CA ASN A 128 6.94 9.70 25.89
C ASN A 128 6.39 9.07 24.62
N ALA A 129 7.28 8.86 23.65
CA ALA A 129 6.93 8.44 22.30
C ALA A 129 7.09 6.93 22.11
N ALA A 130 6.07 6.25 21.58
CA ALA A 130 6.12 4.85 21.21
C ALA A 130 6.16 4.66 19.69
N ILE A 131 7.06 3.80 19.21
CA ILE A 131 7.18 3.43 17.79
C ILE A 131 6.85 1.95 17.65
N VAL A 132 5.99 1.61 16.69
CA VAL A 132 5.61 0.23 16.40
C VAL A 132 5.63 -0.03 14.89
N THR A 133 6.13 -1.20 14.49
CA THR A 133 6.07 -1.70 13.12
C THR A 133 5.10 -2.89 13.04
N CYS A 134 4.17 -2.83 12.08
CA CYS A 134 3.09 -3.80 11.93
C CYS A 134 2.98 -4.33 10.50
N GLY A 135 2.48 -5.56 10.38
CA GLY A 135 2.24 -6.23 9.10
C GLY A 135 3.49 -6.83 8.48
N GLY A 136 3.57 -6.80 7.14
CA GLY A 136 4.68 -7.37 6.40
C GLY A 136 5.93 -6.47 6.33
N LEU A 137 7.11 -7.08 6.32
CA LEU A 137 8.38 -6.42 5.99
C LEU A 137 8.34 -5.66 4.65
N CYS A 138 9.08 -4.56 4.63
CA CYS A 138 9.29 -3.62 3.53
C CYS A 138 10.69 -2.99 3.72
N PRO A 139 11.48 -2.77 2.66
CA PRO A 139 12.69 -1.96 2.76
C PRO A 139 12.38 -0.57 3.35
N GLY A 140 13.27 -0.04 4.19
CA GLY A 140 13.12 1.29 4.79
C GLY A 140 12.48 1.36 6.18
N LEU A 141 11.90 0.25 6.69
CA LEU A 141 11.32 0.21 8.05
C LEU A 141 12.28 0.69 9.14
N ASN A 142 13.52 0.19 9.13
CA ASN A 142 14.54 0.61 10.09
C ASN A 142 14.96 2.07 9.90
N THR A 143 14.95 2.59 8.68
CA THR A 143 15.23 4.00 8.40
C THR A 143 14.16 4.87 9.04
N VAL A 144 12.87 4.57 8.87
CA VAL A 144 11.79 5.31 9.53
C VAL A 144 11.95 5.31 11.06
N ILE A 145 12.23 4.16 11.67
CA ILE A 145 12.45 4.06 13.13
C ILE A 145 13.61 4.96 13.55
N ARG A 146 14.75 4.87 12.86
CA ARG A 146 15.95 5.66 13.16
C ARG A 146 15.64 7.15 13.11
N GLU A 147 14.99 7.60 12.03
CA GLU A 147 14.75 9.01 11.78
C GLU A 147 13.69 9.62 12.71
N LEU A 148 12.73 8.82 13.16
CA LEU A 148 11.82 9.22 14.24
C LEU A 148 12.58 9.42 15.55
N VAL A 149 13.44 8.47 15.93
CA VAL A 149 14.23 8.56 17.17
C VAL A 149 15.21 9.73 17.11
N CYS A 150 16.07 9.80 16.09
CA CYS A 150 17.02 10.89 15.94
C CYS A 150 16.31 12.25 15.83
N GLY A 151 15.23 12.36 15.06
CA GLY A 151 14.49 13.61 14.96
C GLY A 151 13.85 14.06 16.27
N LEU A 152 13.27 13.15 17.06
CA LEU A 152 12.72 13.48 18.37
C LEU A 152 13.81 13.96 19.34
N TYR A 153 14.96 13.28 19.38
CA TYR A 153 16.08 13.66 20.23
C TYR A 153 16.74 14.97 19.77
N ASP A 154 17.16 15.05 18.51
CA ASP A 154 18.06 16.11 18.03
C ASP A 154 17.31 17.41 17.69
N MET A 155 16.08 17.32 17.17
CA MET A 155 15.29 18.50 16.82
C MET A 155 14.42 19.00 17.97
N TYR A 156 13.95 18.10 18.84
CA TYR A 156 12.98 18.42 19.87
C TYR A 156 13.44 18.15 21.29
N GLY A 157 14.63 17.60 21.53
CA GLY A 157 15.13 17.33 22.89
C GLY A 157 14.35 16.25 23.63
N VAL A 158 13.54 15.45 22.94
CA VAL A 158 12.77 14.35 23.53
C VAL A 158 13.69 13.20 23.84
N THR A 159 13.74 12.78 25.10
CA THR A 159 14.66 11.70 25.56
C THR A 159 13.95 10.39 25.88
N SER A 160 12.62 10.37 25.97
CA SER A 160 11.83 9.15 26.20
C SER A 160 11.19 8.67 24.89
N VAL A 161 11.88 7.75 24.23
CA VAL A 161 11.38 7.07 23.03
C VAL A 161 11.49 5.56 23.22
N VAL A 162 10.39 4.86 23.00
CA VAL A 162 10.27 3.42 23.22
C VAL A 162 9.80 2.69 21.96
N GLY A 163 10.33 1.49 21.75
CA GLY A 163 9.90 0.55 20.73
C GLY A 163 8.90 -0.45 21.29
N ILE A 164 7.84 -0.71 20.52
CA ILE A 164 6.87 -1.77 20.78
C ILE A 164 7.20 -2.95 19.87
N GLU A 165 7.62 -4.07 20.48
CA GLU A 165 8.08 -5.23 19.72
C GLU A 165 6.92 -6.10 19.21
N GLY A 166 7.05 -6.60 17.98
CA GLY A 166 6.15 -7.63 17.44
C GLY A 166 4.76 -7.12 17.06
N GLY A 167 4.64 -5.87 16.61
CA GLY A 167 3.40 -5.28 16.12
C GLY A 167 2.38 -4.96 17.21
N TYR A 168 1.09 -4.87 16.86
CA TYR A 168 0.03 -4.43 17.77
C TYR A 168 -0.07 -5.27 19.05
N LYS A 169 0.17 -6.58 18.96
CA LYS A 169 0.18 -7.48 20.13
C LYS A 169 1.22 -7.04 21.18
N GLY A 170 2.31 -6.42 20.74
CA GLY A 170 3.41 -5.94 21.57
C GLY A 170 3.01 -4.95 22.65
N PHE A 171 1.96 -4.14 22.43
CA PHE A 171 1.49 -3.17 23.42
C PHE A 171 1.10 -3.83 24.73
N TYR A 172 0.52 -5.03 24.68
CA TYR A 172 -0.04 -5.71 25.84
C TYR A 172 0.58 -7.09 26.11
N SER A 173 1.48 -7.58 25.26
CA SER A 173 2.12 -8.89 25.46
C SER A 173 3.63 -8.82 25.69
N ARG A 174 4.26 -7.65 25.59
CA ARG A 174 5.71 -7.47 25.74
C ARG A 174 6.03 -6.19 26.51
N ASN A 175 7.24 -6.15 27.07
CA ASN A 175 7.83 -4.93 27.57
C ASN A 175 8.29 -4.04 26.41
N THR A 176 8.46 -2.75 26.68
CA THR A 176 9.04 -1.81 25.72
C THR A 176 10.56 -1.95 25.66
N VAL A 177 11.14 -1.62 24.51
CA VAL A 177 12.58 -1.47 24.35
C VAL A 177 12.93 0.01 24.27
N ALA A 178 13.92 0.47 25.04
CA ALA A 178 14.35 1.86 24.96
C ALA A 178 15.06 2.12 23.60
N LEU A 179 14.65 3.18 22.90
CA LEU A 179 15.24 3.61 21.64
C LEU A 179 15.96 4.95 21.84
N THR A 180 17.27 4.94 21.60
CA THR A 180 18.17 6.10 21.66
C THR A 180 18.91 6.25 20.33
N PRO A 181 19.44 7.45 19.98
CA PRO A 181 20.28 7.64 18.79
C PRO A 181 21.44 6.63 18.71
N LYS A 182 22.02 6.26 19.86
CA LYS A 182 23.04 5.21 19.95
C LYS A 182 22.51 3.83 19.55
N SER A 183 21.34 3.44 20.04
CA SER A 183 20.74 2.14 19.72
C SER A 183 20.26 2.00 18.27
N VAL A 184 19.93 3.12 17.61
CA VAL A 184 19.43 3.14 16.22
C VAL A 184 20.49 3.58 15.19
N ASN A 185 21.73 3.79 15.60
CA ASN A 185 22.75 4.47 14.80
C ASN A 185 22.91 3.87 13.38
N ASP A 186 22.99 2.54 13.28
CA ASP A 186 23.29 1.81 12.07
C ASP A 186 22.14 0.95 11.53
N ILE A 187 20.95 0.99 12.14
CA ILE A 187 19.85 0.08 11.79
C ILE A 187 19.34 0.29 10.36
N HIS A 188 19.46 1.51 9.83
CA HIS A 188 19.14 1.87 8.44
C HIS A 188 19.98 1.09 7.40
N LYS A 189 21.12 0.51 7.80
CA LYS A 189 21.96 -0.33 6.93
C LYS A 189 21.45 -1.76 6.82
N ARG A 190 20.46 -2.14 7.63
CA ARG A 190 19.93 -3.49 7.74
C ARG A 190 18.51 -3.55 7.17
N GLY A 191 18.23 -4.60 6.40
CA GLY A 191 16.86 -4.93 6.05
C GLY A 191 16.04 -5.41 7.25
N GLY A 192 14.74 -5.61 7.03
CA GLY A 192 13.81 -6.00 8.09
C GLY A 192 13.46 -4.86 9.06
N THR A 193 13.16 -5.21 10.30
CA THR A 193 12.85 -4.23 11.38
C THR A 193 13.42 -4.70 12.71
N VAL A 194 14.11 -3.81 13.44
CA VAL A 194 14.68 -4.10 14.76
C VAL A 194 13.64 -4.34 15.85
N LEU A 195 12.39 -3.90 15.65
CA LEU A 195 11.29 -4.13 16.59
C LEU A 195 10.55 -5.46 16.33
N GLY A 196 10.95 -6.21 15.29
CA GLY A 196 10.12 -7.27 14.74
C GLY A 196 8.79 -6.73 14.20
N THR A 197 7.95 -7.59 13.63
CA THR A 197 6.62 -7.20 13.15
C THR A 197 5.71 -8.42 13.18
N SER A 198 4.40 -8.20 13.23
CA SER A 198 3.41 -9.27 13.13
C SER A 198 2.18 -8.83 12.34
N ARG A 199 1.46 -9.80 11.80
CA ARG A 199 0.11 -9.63 11.24
C ARG A 199 -0.93 -9.85 12.34
N GLY A 200 -2.00 -9.06 12.34
CA GLY A 200 -3.09 -9.17 13.31
C GLY A 200 -2.72 -8.71 14.73
N GLY A 201 -3.38 -9.28 15.75
CA GLY A 201 -3.15 -8.93 17.15
C GLY A 201 -3.64 -7.54 17.56
N HIS A 202 -4.61 -6.99 16.82
CA HIS A 202 -5.20 -5.69 17.14
C HIS A 202 -6.30 -5.86 18.19
N ASP A 203 -6.09 -5.25 19.37
CA ASP A 203 -7.08 -5.16 20.45
C ASP A 203 -7.08 -3.71 20.94
N THR A 204 -8.02 -2.90 20.45
CA THR A 204 -8.06 -1.46 20.68
C THR A 204 -8.07 -1.13 22.17
N GLY A 205 -8.87 -1.84 22.96
CA GLY A 205 -8.97 -1.60 24.41
C GLY A 205 -7.63 -1.78 25.09
N LYS A 206 -6.99 -2.95 24.91
CA LYS A 206 -5.69 -3.24 25.53
C LYS A 206 -4.56 -2.34 25.02
N ILE A 207 -4.60 -1.93 23.75
CA ILE A 207 -3.62 -1.01 23.19
C ILE A 207 -3.74 0.37 23.85
N VAL A 208 -4.96 0.93 23.95
CA VAL A 208 -5.16 2.25 24.56
C VAL A 208 -4.98 2.23 26.08
N ASP A 209 -5.30 1.11 26.74
CA ASP A 209 -4.94 0.88 28.16
C ASP A 209 -3.41 0.92 28.33
N SER A 210 -2.66 0.20 27.50
CA SER A 210 -1.19 0.22 27.53
C SER A 210 -0.60 1.61 27.28
N ILE A 211 -1.14 2.36 26.30
CA ILE A 211 -0.74 3.75 26.02
C ILE A 211 -0.93 4.61 27.28
N LYS A 212 -2.10 4.52 27.92
CA LYS A 212 -2.43 5.29 29.13
C LYS A 212 -1.56 4.89 30.31
N ASP A 213 -1.47 3.59 30.61
CA ASP A 213 -0.80 3.06 31.80
C ASP A 213 0.72 3.29 31.74
N ARG A 214 1.31 3.34 30.54
CA ARG A 214 2.72 3.65 30.32
C ARG A 214 2.98 5.15 30.17
N GLY A 215 1.95 5.99 30.24
CA GLY A 215 2.09 7.44 30.04
C GLY A 215 2.61 7.82 28.65
N ILE A 216 2.32 7.02 27.63
CA ILE A 216 2.70 7.30 26.24
C ILE A 216 1.77 8.39 25.70
N ASN A 217 2.33 9.46 25.13
CA ASN A 217 1.57 10.59 24.59
C ASN A 217 1.89 10.88 23.11
N GLN A 218 2.75 10.08 22.49
CA GLN A 218 2.90 10.04 21.03
C GLN A 218 3.04 8.59 20.59
N VAL A 219 2.30 8.19 19.56
CA VAL A 219 2.36 6.82 19.02
C VAL A 219 2.53 6.89 17.51
N TYR A 220 3.66 6.38 17.04
CA TYR A 220 4.02 6.28 15.63
C TYR A 220 3.81 4.85 15.14
N ILE A 221 2.81 4.67 14.29
CA ILE A 221 2.35 3.37 13.82
C ILE A 221 2.77 3.19 12.36
N ILE A 222 3.82 2.40 12.14
CA ILE A 222 4.39 2.14 10.82
C ILE A 222 3.78 0.85 10.26
N GLY A 223 3.05 0.93 9.16
CA GLY A 223 2.42 -0.26 8.58
C GLY A 223 1.55 -0.01 7.35
N GLY A 224 1.06 -1.10 6.74
CA GLY A 224 0.22 -1.04 5.53
C GLY A 224 -1.25 -0.76 5.84
N ASP A 225 -2.14 -0.96 4.86
CA ASP A 225 -3.56 -0.62 4.95
C ASP A 225 -4.26 -1.12 6.23
N GLY A 226 -4.20 -2.43 6.52
CA GLY A 226 -4.78 -2.98 7.75
C GLY A 226 -4.19 -2.39 9.03
N THR A 227 -2.91 -2.00 9.01
CA THR A 227 -2.31 -1.26 10.12
C THR A 227 -2.91 0.14 10.24
N GLN A 228 -3.04 0.87 9.13
CA GLN A 228 -3.58 2.24 9.14
C GLN A 228 -5.06 2.28 9.55
N LYS A 229 -5.84 1.28 9.15
CA LYS A 229 -7.21 1.06 9.67
C LYS A 229 -7.20 0.89 11.19
N GLY A 230 -6.29 0.06 11.72
CA GLY A 230 -6.09 -0.08 13.16
C GLY A 230 -5.66 1.22 13.85
N ALA A 231 -4.80 2.02 13.21
CA ALA A 231 -4.35 3.32 13.74
C ALA A 231 -5.52 4.30 13.86
N SER A 232 -6.43 4.30 12.88
CA SER A 232 -7.67 5.09 12.92
C SER A 232 -8.54 4.72 14.12
N VAL A 233 -8.71 3.42 14.41
CA VAL A 233 -9.52 2.96 15.54
C VAL A 233 -8.87 3.30 16.89
N ILE A 234 -7.53 3.18 16.98
CA ILE A 234 -6.77 3.60 18.18
C ILE A 234 -6.93 5.10 18.42
N TYR A 235 -6.81 5.92 17.37
CA TYR A 235 -7.03 7.37 17.46
C TYR A 235 -8.42 7.71 18.01
N GLU A 236 -9.47 7.06 17.49
CA GLU A 236 -10.84 7.33 17.95
C GLU A 236 -11.03 6.97 19.43
N GLU A 237 -10.43 5.86 19.89
CA GLU A 237 -10.51 5.47 21.29
C GLU A 237 -9.70 6.42 22.20
N VAL A 238 -8.51 6.86 21.76
CA VAL A 238 -7.71 7.90 22.42
C VAL A 238 -8.50 9.21 22.58
N ARG A 239 -9.15 9.65 21.49
CA ARG A 239 -10.01 10.85 21.46
C ARG A 239 -11.20 10.69 22.39
N ARG A 240 -11.91 9.56 22.32
CA ARG A 240 -13.09 9.27 23.17
C ARG A 240 -12.74 9.29 24.66
N ARG A 241 -11.53 8.85 25.02
CA ARG A 241 -11.02 8.88 26.40
C ARG A 241 -10.45 10.24 26.82
N GLY A 242 -10.39 11.23 25.92
CA GLY A 242 -9.85 12.57 26.21
C GLY A 242 -8.35 12.57 26.52
N LEU A 243 -7.58 11.64 25.94
CA LEU A 243 -6.15 11.54 26.22
C LEU A 243 -5.37 12.55 25.37
N LYS A 244 -4.43 13.28 25.99
CA LYS A 244 -3.42 14.12 25.31
C LYS A 244 -2.39 13.19 24.66
N CYS A 245 -2.76 12.54 23.55
CA CYS A 245 -1.90 11.62 22.82
C CYS A 245 -2.04 11.80 21.30
N SER A 246 -0.93 12.04 20.61
CA SER A 246 -0.90 12.08 19.15
C SER A 246 -0.73 10.68 18.57
N VAL A 247 -1.71 10.24 17.77
CA VAL A 247 -1.65 8.98 17.04
C VAL A 247 -1.32 9.28 15.59
N VAL A 248 -0.16 8.82 15.14
CA VAL A 248 0.42 9.13 13.83
C VAL A 248 0.69 7.86 13.07
N GLY A 249 0.16 7.76 11.85
CA GLY A 249 0.48 6.69 10.92
C GLY A 249 1.66 7.03 10.03
N VAL A 250 2.52 6.04 9.78
CA VAL A 250 3.50 6.08 8.70
C VAL A 250 3.17 4.96 7.72
N PRO A 251 2.74 5.30 6.49
CA PRO A 251 2.10 4.32 5.62
C PRO A 251 3.17 3.51 4.87
N LYS A 252 3.12 2.19 5.00
CA LYS A 252 4.16 1.23 4.55
C LYS A 252 3.59 0.19 3.62
N THR A 253 4.03 0.20 2.37
CA THR A 253 3.74 -0.84 1.37
C THR A 253 4.81 -0.83 0.29
N ILE A 254 5.17 -1.99 -0.26
CA ILE A 254 5.96 -2.02 -1.50
C ILE A 254 5.07 -1.98 -2.74
N ASP A 255 3.76 -2.26 -2.61
CA ASP A 255 2.88 -2.43 -3.76
C ASP A 255 2.51 -1.10 -4.44
N ASN A 256 2.87 0.03 -3.81
CA ASN A 256 2.56 1.39 -4.26
C ASN A 256 1.06 1.65 -4.47
N ASP A 257 0.24 1.06 -3.60
CA ASP A 257 -1.21 0.99 -3.70
C ASP A 257 -1.95 1.97 -2.77
N ILE A 258 -1.24 2.87 -2.10
CA ILE A 258 -1.87 3.85 -1.21
C ILE A 258 -2.47 4.99 -2.05
N ALA A 259 -3.75 5.28 -1.83
CA ALA A 259 -4.43 6.39 -2.49
C ALA A 259 -3.81 7.75 -2.15
N VAL A 260 -3.97 8.71 -3.06
CA VAL A 260 -3.58 10.14 -2.92
C VAL A 260 -2.09 10.43 -2.95
N ILE A 261 -1.25 9.51 -2.48
CA ILE A 261 0.18 9.75 -2.34
C ILE A 261 0.93 9.49 -3.65
N ASP A 262 2.07 10.16 -3.83
CA ASP A 262 2.89 10.01 -5.04
C ASP A 262 3.53 8.62 -5.13
N LYS A 263 4.03 8.13 -3.98
CA LYS A 263 4.73 6.85 -3.90
C LYS A 263 4.76 6.32 -2.47
N SER A 264 4.78 5.01 -2.28
CA SER A 264 5.07 4.37 -1.00
C SER A 264 6.57 4.07 -0.83
N PHE A 265 7.06 4.11 0.42
CA PHE A 265 8.48 3.83 0.66
C PHE A 265 8.74 2.32 0.54
N GLY A 266 9.91 1.99 -0.01
CA GLY A 266 10.30 0.62 -0.33
C GLY A 266 9.91 0.21 -1.76
N PHE A 267 9.12 1.01 -2.47
CA PHE A 267 8.74 0.75 -3.85
C PHE A 267 9.92 0.84 -4.82
N ASP A 268 10.77 1.87 -4.73
CA ASP A 268 11.91 2.00 -5.65
C ASP A 268 12.92 0.87 -5.41
N THR A 269 13.16 0.53 -4.14
CA THR A 269 14.00 -0.61 -3.78
C THR A 269 13.39 -1.90 -4.35
N ALA A 270 12.07 -2.06 -4.30
CA ALA A 270 11.41 -3.24 -4.85
C ALA A 270 11.55 -3.32 -6.38
N VAL A 271 11.43 -2.20 -7.09
CA VAL A 271 11.65 -2.13 -8.54
C VAL A 271 13.11 -2.43 -8.88
N GLU A 272 14.07 -1.85 -8.17
CA GLU A 272 15.51 -2.06 -8.40
C GLU A 272 15.92 -3.53 -8.16
N GLU A 273 15.43 -4.16 -7.08
CA GLU A 273 15.71 -5.57 -6.81
C GLU A 273 14.95 -6.51 -7.77
N ALA A 274 13.76 -6.11 -8.25
CA ALA A 274 13.06 -6.85 -9.29
C ALA A 274 13.84 -6.87 -10.61
N GLN A 275 14.53 -5.78 -10.97
CA GLN A 275 15.41 -5.76 -12.15
C GLN A 275 16.51 -6.81 -12.07
N ARG A 276 17.08 -7.08 -10.89
CA ARG A 276 18.10 -8.14 -10.75
C ARG A 276 17.55 -9.52 -11.12
N ALA A 277 16.32 -9.81 -10.72
CA ALA A 277 15.65 -11.06 -11.08
C ALA A 277 15.30 -11.13 -12.57
N ILE A 278 14.87 -10.01 -13.16
CA ILE A 278 14.59 -9.91 -14.60
C ILE A 278 15.86 -10.11 -15.42
N ASN A 279 16.97 -9.48 -15.05
CA ASN A 279 18.25 -9.65 -15.72
C ASN A 279 18.73 -11.10 -15.66
N ALA A 280 18.58 -11.77 -14.51
CA ALA A 280 18.89 -13.19 -14.39
C ALA A 280 18.00 -14.06 -15.30
N ALA A 281 16.69 -13.77 -15.34
CA ALA A 281 15.75 -14.46 -16.22
C ALA A 281 16.08 -14.25 -17.71
N HIS A 282 16.50 -13.04 -18.08
CA HIS A 282 16.90 -12.72 -19.45
C HIS A 282 18.16 -13.49 -19.87
N VAL A 283 19.22 -13.47 -19.04
CA VAL A 283 20.45 -14.24 -19.30
C VAL A 283 20.16 -15.74 -19.44
N GLU A 284 19.34 -16.30 -18.56
CA GLU A 284 18.92 -17.71 -18.65
C GLU A 284 18.09 -18.00 -19.92
N ALA A 285 17.24 -17.06 -20.34
CA ALA A 285 16.40 -17.22 -21.53
C ALA A 285 17.24 -17.14 -22.82
N GLU A 286 18.22 -16.23 -22.91
CA GLU A 286 19.10 -16.11 -24.08
C GLU A 286 20.11 -17.27 -24.19
N SER A 287 20.48 -17.88 -23.06
CA SER A 287 21.50 -18.94 -23.02
C SER A 287 20.98 -20.32 -23.47
N ALA A 288 19.69 -20.46 -23.75
CA ALA A 288 19.07 -21.73 -24.10
C ALA A 288 18.19 -21.61 -25.36
N GLU A 289 18.11 -22.70 -26.14
CA GLU A 289 17.20 -22.77 -27.28
C GLU A 289 15.74 -22.60 -26.81
N ASN A 290 15.04 -21.63 -27.42
CA ASN A 290 13.68 -21.24 -27.06
C ASN A 290 13.54 -21.04 -25.54
N GLY A 291 14.50 -20.33 -24.95
CA GLY A 291 14.55 -20.09 -23.51
C GLY A 291 13.45 -19.13 -23.05
N ILE A 292 12.80 -19.45 -21.92
CA ILE A 292 11.75 -18.63 -21.32
C ILE A 292 12.10 -18.34 -19.87
N GLY A 293 12.27 -17.07 -19.54
CA GLY A 293 12.42 -16.60 -18.16
C GLY A 293 11.09 -16.08 -17.60
N VAL A 294 10.55 -16.72 -16.57
CA VAL A 294 9.33 -16.26 -15.87
C VAL A 294 9.70 -15.70 -14.51
N VAL A 295 9.38 -14.43 -14.26
CA VAL A 295 9.64 -13.74 -12.99
C VAL A 295 8.33 -13.39 -12.31
N LYS A 296 8.06 -13.99 -11.14
CA LYS A 296 6.91 -13.61 -10.32
C LYS A 296 7.30 -12.50 -9.35
N LEU A 297 6.61 -11.37 -9.43
CA LEU A 297 6.79 -10.24 -8.51
C LEU A 297 5.59 -10.10 -7.57
N MET A 298 5.79 -9.36 -6.48
CA MET A 298 4.68 -8.93 -5.64
C MET A 298 3.78 -7.94 -6.36
N GLY A 299 2.60 -7.71 -5.80
CA GLY A 299 1.54 -6.93 -6.42
C GLY A 299 0.22 -7.68 -6.33
N ARG A 300 -0.25 -7.86 -5.09
CA ARG A 300 -1.45 -8.67 -4.78
C ARG A 300 -2.70 -8.14 -5.45
N ASN A 301 -2.96 -6.84 -5.30
CA ASN A 301 -4.12 -6.17 -5.86
C ASN A 301 -3.74 -5.15 -6.94
N SER A 302 -2.45 -4.79 -7.00
CA SER A 302 -1.96 -3.69 -7.83
C SER A 302 -0.64 -4.07 -8.53
N GLY A 303 -0.60 -3.91 -9.85
CA GLY A 303 0.51 -4.33 -10.71
C GLY A 303 1.71 -3.39 -10.79
N PHE A 304 1.83 -2.38 -9.91
CA PHE A 304 2.82 -1.31 -10.07
C PHE A 304 4.27 -1.79 -10.09
N ILE A 305 4.65 -2.77 -9.25
CA ILE A 305 6.03 -3.29 -9.23
C ILE A 305 6.35 -3.93 -10.58
N ALA A 306 5.48 -4.81 -11.09
CA ALA A 306 5.64 -5.44 -12.40
C ALA A 306 5.72 -4.41 -13.53
N MET A 307 4.80 -3.44 -13.54
CA MET A 307 4.77 -2.38 -14.54
C MET A 307 6.07 -1.55 -14.54
N TYR A 308 6.52 -1.08 -13.38
CA TYR A 308 7.73 -0.26 -13.27
C TYR A 308 9.01 -1.07 -13.48
N ALA A 309 9.08 -2.32 -13.03
CA ALA A 309 10.24 -3.19 -13.27
C ALA A 309 10.39 -3.54 -14.76
N THR A 310 9.28 -3.82 -15.45
CA THR A 310 9.24 -3.91 -16.93
C THR A 310 9.74 -2.61 -17.56
N LEU A 311 9.25 -1.46 -17.07
CA LEU A 311 9.71 -0.15 -17.50
C LEU A 311 11.18 0.16 -17.20
N ALA A 312 11.78 -0.45 -16.19
CA ALA A 312 13.15 -0.18 -15.82
C ALA A 312 14.14 -1.11 -16.53
N SER A 313 13.80 -2.40 -16.72
CA SER A 313 14.68 -3.38 -17.35
C SER A 313 14.75 -3.27 -18.87
N ARG A 314 13.62 -3.04 -19.57
CA ARG A 314 13.50 -3.09 -21.04
C ARG A 314 13.68 -4.47 -21.70
N ASP A 315 14.06 -5.51 -20.94
CA ASP A 315 14.26 -6.88 -21.45
C ASP A 315 12.99 -7.75 -21.38
N VAL A 316 11.89 -7.19 -20.86
CA VAL A 316 10.64 -7.92 -20.64
C VAL A 316 9.78 -7.89 -21.91
N ASP A 317 9.34 -9.05 -22.37
CA ASP A 317 8.48 -9.21 -23.55
C ASP A 317 6.99 -9.27 -23.21
N CYS A 318 6.66 -9.65 -21.98
CA CYS A 318 5.27 -9.73 -21.52
C CYS A 318 5.17 -9.37 -20.03
N CYS A 319 4.33 -8.40 -19.72
CA CYS A 319 3.99 -7.96 -18.37
C CYS A 319 2.53 -8.31 -18.08
N LEU A 320 2.30 -9.15 -17.07
CA LEU A 320 0.96 -9.59 -16.63
C LEU A 320 0.66 -9.04 -15.24
N ILE A 321 -0.46 -8.32 -15.10
CA ILE A 321 -0.84 -7.61 -13.87
C ILE A 321 -2.30 -7.91 -13.49
N PRO A 322 -2.70 -7.76 -12.21
CA PRO A 322 -4.08 -7.98 -11.76
C PRO A 322 -5.12 -7.16 -12.54
N GLU A 323 -4.75 -5.97 -12.97
CA GLU A 323 -5.64 -5.02 -13.66
C GLU A 323 -5.82 -5.30 -15.16
N SER A 324 -5.00 -6.19 -15.75
CA SER A 324 -5.06 -6.53 -17.17
C SER A 324 -5.41 -8.01 -17.31
N PRO A 325 -6.70 -8.35 -17.49
CA PRO A 325 -7.12 -9.71 -17.76
C PRO A 325 -6.42 -10.30 -18.99
N PHE A 326 -6.25 -11.62 -18.98
CA PHE A 326 -5.68 -12.37 -20.08
C PHE A 326 -6.27 -13.78 -20.14
N TYR A 327 -6.24 -14.40 -21.32
CA TYR A 327 -6.55 -15.82 -21.49
C TYR A 327 -5.37 -16.57 -22.11
N LEU A 328 -5.30 -17.87 -21.86
CA LEU A 328 -4.14 -18.69 -22.25
C LEU A 328 -4.22 -19.21 -23.69
N GLU A 329 -5.34 -19.88 -24.02
CA GLU A 329 -5.51 -20.67 -25.24
C GLU A 329 -6.43 -19.97 -26.25
N GLY A 330 -6.26 -20.24 -27.54
CA GLY A 330 -7.07 -19.64 -28.61
C GLY A 330 -6.37 -18.48 -29.31
N LYS A 331 -7.03 -17.97 -30.36
CA LYS A 331 -6.47 -16.93 -31.23
C LYS A 331 -6.35 -15.60 -30.48
N GLY A 332 -5.15 -15.05 -30.38
CA GLY A 332 -4.82 -13.84 -29.60
C GLY A 332 -4.45 -14.14 -28.14
N GLY A 333 -4.44 -15.40 -27.73
CA GLY A 333 -4.12 -15.81 -26.37
C GLY A 333 -2.64 -15.73 -26.04
N LEU A 334 -2.32 -15.77 -24.75
CA LEU A 334 -0.95 -15.68 -24.25
C LEU A 334 -0.03 -16.77 -24.84
N LEU A 335 -0.51 -18.01 -25.00
CA LEU A 335 0.31 -19.11 -25.52
C LEU A 335 0.66 -18.93 -27.01
N GLU A 336 -0.24 -18.37 -27.81
CA GLU A 336 0.05 -18.03 -29.22
C GLU A 336 1.09 -16.90 -29.31
N PHE A 337 0.97 -15.89 -28.44
CA PHE A 337 1.97 -14.82 -28.38
C PHE A 337 3.36 -15.34 -27.98
N ILE A 338 3.44 -16.26 -27.00
CA ILE A 338 4.70 -16.91 -26.62
C ILE A 338 5.29 -17.69 -27.81
N GLU A 339 4.48 -18.47 -28.54
CA GLU A 339 4.94 -19.17 -29.74
C GLU A 339 5.51 -18.21 -30.79
N LYS A 340 4.83 -17.09 -31.03
CA LYS A 340 5.28 -16.08 -31.98
C LYS A 340 6.61 -15.47 -31.54
N ARG A 341 6.72 -15.05 -30.27
CA ARG A 341 7.94 -14.42 -29.75
C ARG A 341 9.15 -15.36 -29.82
N LEU A 342 8.97 -16.63 -29.48
CA LEU A 342 10.05 -17.62 -29.57
C LEU A 342 10.49 -17.88 -31.02
N LYS A 343 9.56 -17.90 -31.99
CA LYS A 343 9.92 -18.01 -33.41
C LYS A 343 10.68 -16.79 -33.92
N ASP A 344 10.29 -15.60 -33.48
CA ASP A 344 10.85 -14.33 -33.93
C ASP A 344 12.23 -14.04 -33.29
N ASN A 345 12.42 -14.39 -32.00
CA ASN A 345 13.57 -13.96 -31.19
C ASN A 345 14.38 -15.08 -30.53
N GLY A 346 13.87 -16.32 -30.50
CA GLY A 346 14.55 -17.47 -29.88
C GLY A 346 14.54 -17.48 -28.35
N HIS A 347 14.04 -16.43 -27.69
CA HIS A 347 13.91 -16.34 -26.24
C HIS A 347 12.74 -15.44 -25.84
N MET A 348 12.33 -15.50 -24.57
CA MET A 348 11.28 -14.65 -24.01
C MET A 348 11.42 -14.44 -22.50
N VAL A 349 11.11 -13.24 -22.01
CA VAL A 349 11.01 -12.90 -20.59
C VAL A 349 9.60 -12.43 -20.25
N ILE A 350 9.01 -13.09 -19.26
CA ILE A 350 7.65 -12.82 -18.77
C ILE A 350 7.75 -12.35 -17.32
N VAL A 351 7.23 -11.16 -17.03
CA VAL A 351 7.04 -10.67 -15.66
C VAL A 351 5.57 -10.78 -15.31
N VAL A 352 5.28 -11.40 -14.17
CA VAL A 352 3.92 -11.60 -13.67
C VAL A 352 3.81 -11.11 -12.23
N ALA A 353 2.89 -10.19 -11.96
CA ALA A 353 2.55 -9.83 -10.59
C ALA A 353 1.71 -10.96 -9.95
N GLU A 354 1.92 -11.24 -8.66
CA GLU A 354 1.32 -12.38 -7.97
C GLU A 354 -0.21 -12.40 -8.03
N GLY A 355 -0.87 -11.24 -8.12
CA GLY A 355 -2.33 -11.15 -8.24
C GLY A 355 -2.89 -11.34 -9.65
N ALA A 356 -2.05 -11.42 -10.68
CA ALA A 356 -2.50 -11.61 -12.06
C ALA A 356 -3.12 -13.00 -12.26
N GLY A 357 -4.22 -13.10 -12.99
CA GLY A 357 -4.84 -14.37 -13.41
C GLY A 357 -5.29 -15.29 -12.27
N GLN A 358 -5.52 -14.78 -11.05
CA GLN A 358 -5.92 -15.60 -9.90
C GLN A 358 -7.25 -16.33 -10.11
N ASP A 359 -8.16 -15.75 -10.89
CA ASP A 359 -9.41 -16.37 -11.31
C ASP A 359 -9.20 -17.56 -12.26
N LEU A 360 -8.23 -17.48 -13.18
CA LEU A 360 -7.85 -18.58 -14.08
C LEU A 360 -7.30 -19.77 -13.30
N ILE A 361 -6.46 -19.50 -12.29
CA ILE A 361 -5.87 -20.55 -11.45
C ILE A 361 -6.97 -21.22 -10.62
N ALA A 362 -7.84 -20.44 -9.97
CA ALA A 362 -8.92 -20.94 -9.13
C ALA A 362 -9.86 -21.87 -9.91
N LYS A 363 -10.26 -21.47 -11.14
CA LYS A 363 -11.05 -22.31 -12.06
C LYS A 363 -10.35 -23.62 -12.42
N SER A 364 -9.02 -23.62 -12.49
CA SER A 364 -8.23 -24.80 -12.87
C SER A 364 -7.96 -25.79 -11.73
N MET A 365 -8.01 -25.34 -10.46
CA MET A 365 -7.58 -26.14 -9.30
C MET A 365 -8.70 -26.51 -8.31
N ASN A 366 -9.95 -26.05 -8.49
CA ASN A 366 -11.05 -26.24 -7.52
C ASN A 366 -10.65 -25.92 -6.07
N PHE A 367 -9.91 -24.83 -5.87
CA PHE A 367 -9.27 -24.49 -4.59
C PHE A 367 -10.24 -23.83 -3.59
N VAL A 368 -10.04 -24.09 -2.28
CA VAL A 368 -10.81 -23.49 -1.19
C VAL A 368 -10.12 -22.21 -0.70
N ASP A 369 -10.87 -21.11 -0.69
CA ASP A 369 -10.36 -19.81 -0.22
C ASP A 369 -9.91 -19.87 1.24
N THR A 370 -8.63 -19.59 1.46
CA THR A 370 -8.01 -19.47 2.78
C THR A 370 -7.56 -18.03 3.02
N GLN A 371 -7.58 -17.58 4.27
CA GLN A 371 -7.23 -16.20 4.65
C GLN A 371 -6.02 -16.15 5.60
N ASP A 372 -5.25 -15.07 5.54
CA ASP A 372 -4.19 -14.77 6.51
C ASP A 372 -4.75 -14.20 7.82
N ALA A 373 -3.88 -14.05 8.84
CA ALA A 373 -4.26 -13.49 10.14
C ALA A 373 -4.70 -12.01 10.11
N SER A 374 -4.61 -11.35 8.94
CA SER A 374 -5.12 -9.98 8.71
C SER A 374 -6.39 -9.98 7.85
N GLY A 375 -6.95 -11.16 7.53
CA GLY A 375 -8.17 -11.32 6.73
C GLY A 375 -7.96 -11.26 5.22
N ASN A 376 -6.72 -11.24 4.72
CA ASN A 376 -6.46 -11.23 3.28
C ASN A 376 -6.51 -12.65 2.71
N LYS A 377 -7.11 -12.83 1.52
CA LYS A 377 -7.06 -14.09 0.78
C LYS A 377 -5.60 -14.50 0.48
N LEU A 378 -5.29 -15.78 0.69
CA LEU A 378 -4.03 -16.37 0.24
C LEU A 378 -4.10 -16.59 -1.28
N LEU A 379 -3.08 -16.07 -1.98
CA LEU A 379 -2.97 -16.22 -3.43
C LEU A 379 -2.30 -17.53 -3.80
N LEU A 380 -2.70 -18.09 -4.95
CA LEU A 380 -2.05 -19.24 -5.55
C LEU A 380 -0.81 -18.78 -6.33
N ASP A 381 0.18 -19.66 -6.47
CA ASP A 381 1.39 -19.34 -7.22
C ASP A 381 1.12 -19.30 -8.73
N VAL A 382 0.80 -18.11 -9.23
CA VAL A 382 0.60 -17.82 -10.66
C VAL A 382 1.85 -18.13 -11.49
N GLY A 383 3.05 -17.90 -10.95
CA GLY A 383 4.30 -18.12 -11.68
C GLY A 383 4.53 -19.60 -11.95
N LEU A 384 4.33 -20.44 -10.94
CA LEU A 384 4.41 -21.89 -11.08
C LEU A 384 3.31 -22.44 -11.98
N TRP A 385 2.06 -21.99 -11.79
CA TRP A 385 0.93 -22.40 -12.63
C TRP A 385 1.14 -22.05 -14.11
N LEU A 386 1.52 -20.81 -14.39
CA LEU A 386 1.77 -20.34 -15.76
C LEU A 386 2.92 -21.13 -16.40
N SER A 387 4.00 -21.35 -15.66
CA SER A 387 5.14 -22.16 -16.10
C SER A 387 4.72 -23.58 -16.50
N GLN A 388 3.82 -24.21 -15.74
CA GLN A 388 3.31 -25.54 -16.05
C GLN A 388 2.44 -25.51 -17.32
N LYS A 389 1.54 -24.53 -17.46
CA LYS A 389 0.68 -24.38 -18.65
C LYS A 389 1.49 -24.17 -19.93
N ILE A 390 2.55 -23.37 -19.87
CA ILE A 390 3.47 -23.17 -21.00
C ILE A 390 4.16 -24.50 -21.37
N LYS A 391 4.72 -25.22 -20.40
CA LYS A 391 5.36 -26.53 -20.65
C LYS A 391 4.39 -27.53 -21.27
N ASP A 392 3.16 -27.62 -20.77
CA ASP A 392 2.14 -28.53 -21.28
C ASP A 392 1.73 -28.18 -22.71
N HIS A 393 1.67 -26.89 -23.05
CA HIS A 393 1.38 -26.42 -24.41
C HIS A 393 2.46 -26.83 -25.40
N PHE A 394 3.74 -26.56 -25.08
CA PHE A 394 4.86 -26.88 -25.97
C PHE A 394 5.15 -28.39 -26.05
N LYS A 395 4.82 -29.17 -25.02
CA LYS A 395 4.90 -30.65 -25.08
C LYS A 395 3.98 -31.25 -26.15
N LYS A 396 2.87 -30.59 -26.48
CA LYS A 396 1.93 -31.02 -27.54
C LYS A 396 2.43 -30.67 -28.95
N LYS A 397 3.41 -29.77 -29.07
CA LYS A 397 3.97 -29.33 -30.36
C LYS A 397 5.15 -30.23 -30.74
N ARG A 398 5.16 -30.70 -31.99
CA ARG A 398 6.29 -31.49 -32.52
C ARG A 398 7.48 -30.58 -32.82
N ASN A 399 8.68 -31.00 -32.41
CA ASN A 399 9.96 -30.34 -32.69
C ASN A 399 10.05 -28.86 -32.26
N PHE A 400 9.46 -28.50 -31.12
CA PHE A 400 9.61 -27.18 -30.53
C PHE A 400 10.06 -27.31 -29.05
N PRO A 401 11.30 -27.73 -28.78
CA PRO A 401 11.81 -27.82 -27.42
C PRO A 401 11.88 -26.41 -26.82
N ILE A 402 11.56 -26.29 -25.53
CA ILE A 402 11.69 -25.05 -24.77
C ILE A 402 12.46 -25.30 -23.47
N THR A 403 13.18 -24.28 -23.00
CA THR A 403 13.83 -24.28 -21.69
C THR A 403 13.24 -23.18 -20.82
N LEU A 404 12.41 -23.54 -19.84
CA LEU A 404 11.75 -22.56 -18.97
C LEU A 404 12.40 -22.50 -17.59
N LYS A 405 12.79 -21.29 -17.15
CA LYS A 405 13.27 -20.98 -15.80
C LYS A 405 12.26 -20.08 -15.08
N TYR A 406 11.89 -20.48 -13.88
CA TYR A 406 10.99 -19.73 -13.01
C TYR A 406 11.78 -19.12 -11.86
N ILE A 407 11.64 -17.80 -11.66
CA ILE A 407 12.32 -17.04 -10.63
C ILE A 407 11.26 -16.33 -9.77
N ASP A 408 11.35 -16.54 -8.45
CA ASP A 408 10.53 -15.85 -7.44
C ASP A 408 11.42 -15.10 -6.44
N PRO A 409 11.73 -13.80 -6.67
CA PRO A 409 12.50 -12.98 -5.75
C PRO A 409 11.67 -12.37 -4.61
N THR A 410 10.38 -12.68 -4.49
CA THR A 410 9.40 -11.99 -3.62
C THR A 410 9.93 -11.68 -2.21
N TYR A 411 10.33 -12.70 -1.46
CA TYR A 411 10.80 -12.51 -0.08
C TYR A 411 12.22 -11.94 0.00
N MET A 412 13.04 -12.12 -1.04
CA MET A 412 14.35 -11.49 -1.12
C MET A 412 14.19 -9.97 -1.23
N ILE A 413 13.30 -9.49 -2.10
CA ILE A 413 12.99 -8.06 -2.29
C ILE A 413 12.56 -7.39 -0.97
N ARG A 414 11.74 -8.07 -0.17
CA ARG A 414 11.26 -7.49 1.11
C ARG A 414 12.31 -7.44 2.20
N ALA A 415 13.33 -8.29 2.12
CA ALA A 415 14.32 -8.49 3.16
C ALA A 415 15.55 -7.60 3.00
N VAL A 416 15.74 -6.94 1.86
CA VAL A 416 16.88 -6.05 1.64
C VAL A 416 16.76 -4.74 2.42
N ARG A 417 17.90 -4.05 2.56
CA ARG A 417 17.94 -2.64 2.99
C ARG A 417 17.38 -1.75 1.88
N SER A 418 16.85 -0.59 2.24
CA SER A 418 16.40 0.42 1.27
C SER A 418 17.56 1.05 0.50
N ASN A 419 17.30 1.37 -0.77
CA ASN A 419 18.20 2.15 -1.61
C ASN A 419 18.21 3.65 -1.21
N ALA A 420 19.00 4.46 -1.92
CA ALA A 420 19.17 5.87 -1.60
C ALA A 420 17.86 6.68 -1.71
N SER A 421 17.07 6.43 -2.75
CA SER A 421 15.78 7.10 -2.98
C SER A 421 14.81 6.85 -1.83
N ASP A 422 14.62 5.58 -1.46
CA ASP A 422 13.74 5.22 -0.35
C ASP A 422 14.28 5.69 1.01
N ASN A 423 15.60 5.76 1.21
CA ASN A 423 16.16 6.30 2.45
C ASN A 423 15.83 7.78 2.64
N VAL A 424 16.04 8.61 1.60
CA VAL A 424 15.68 10.03 1.64
C VAL A 424 14.18 10.18 1.90
N TYR A 425 13.36 9.36 1.24
CA TYR A 425 11.93 9.40 1.45
C TYR A 425 11.54 9.02 2.89
N CYS A 426 12.10 7.94 3.44
CA CYS A 426 11.86 7.52 4.83
C CYS A 426 12.24 8.61 5.84
N THR A 427 13.34 9.33 5.62
CA THR A 427 13.76 10.47 6.45
C THR A 427 12.72 11.58 6.43
N LEU A 428 12.28 12.01 5.24
CA LEU A 428 11.30 13.09 5.10
C LEU A 428 9.94 12.70 5.69
N LEU A 429 9.51 11.44 5.55
CA LEU A 429 8.31 10.89 6.19
C LEU A 429 8.41 10.98 7.71
N ALA A 430 9.50 10.47 8.29
CA ALA A 430 9.69 10.43 9.73
C ALA A 430 9.74 11.85 10.32
N HIS A 431 10.49 12.76 9.70
CA HIS A 431 10.56 14.16 10.16
C HIS A 431 9.19 14.85 10.05
N SER A 432 8.48 14.63 8.96
CA SER A 432 7.13 15.18 8.80
C SER A 432 6.15 14.62 9.85
N ALA A 433 6.23 13.32 10.16
CA ALA A 433 5.41 12.68 11.19
C ALA A 433 5.63 13.30 12.58
N LEU A 434 6.89 13.42 13.01
CA LEU A 434 7.21 13.99 14.32
C LEU A 434 6.89 15.49 14.40
N HIS A 435 7.07 16.25 13.31
CA HIS A 435 6.68 17.65 13.27
C HIS A 435 5.17 17.82 13.48
N GLY A 436 4.37 16.94 12.85
CA GLY A 436 2.93 16.93 13.02
C GLY A 436 2.51 16.58 14.45
N ALA A 437 3.12 15.55 15.04
CA ALA A 437 2.84 15.13 16.40
C ALA A 437 3.17 16.24 17.42
N MET A 438 4.38 16.81 17.35
CA MET A 438 4.80 17.91 18.23
C MET A 438 3.89 19.14 18.08
N ALA A 439 3.43 19.43 16.86
CA ALA A 439 2.50 20.50 16.58
C ALA A 439 1.05 20.20 16.99
N GLY A 440 0.76 19.06 17.64
CA GLY A 440 -0.57 18.72 18.17
C GLY A 440 -1.53 18.09 17.15
N TYR A 441 -1.08 17.82 15.93
CA TYR A 441 -1.88 17.03 15.00
C TYR A 441 -1.94 15.57 15.46
N THR A 442 -3.07 14.91 15.18
CA THR A 442 -3.33 13.51 15.55
C THR A 442 -4.32 12.90 14.55
N GLY A 443 -4.46 11.58 14.51
CA GLY A 443 -5.42 10.93 13.61
C GLY A 443 -5.05 11.06 12.13
N PHE A 444 -3.75 11.17 11.82
CA PHE A 444 -3.25 11.42 10.47
C PHE A 444 -2.16 10.43 10.06
N THR A 445 -2.00 10.27 8.75
CA THR A 445 -0.82 9.71 8.11
C THR A 445 -0.05 10.81 7.39
N VAL A 446 1.23 10.57 7.09
CA VAL A 446 2.05 11.51 6.34
C VAL A 446 2.58 10.89 5.05
N ALA A 447 2.58 11.66 3.97
CA ALA A 447 3.11 11.26 2.67
C ALA A 447 3.25 12.45 1.70
N PRO A 448 4.06 12.33 0.64
CA PRO A 448 4.14 13.30 -0.44
C PRO A 448 2.89 13.23 -1.31
N VAL A 449 2.36 14.42 -1.61
CA VAL A 449 1.30 14.67 -2.57
C VAL A 449 1.84 15.73 -3.54
N ASN A 450 1.98 15.39 -4.81
CA ASN A 450 2.56 16.25 -5.85
C ASN A 450 3.92 16.87 -5.44
N GLY A 451 4.81 16.05 -4.86
CA GLY A 451 6.16 16.42 -4.47
C GLY A 451 6.28 17.16 -3.13
N ARG A 452 5.17 17.37 -2.40
CA ARG A 452 5.18 18.03 -1.09
C ARG A 452 4.57 17.14 -0.03
N HIS A 453 5.26 16.98 1.10
CA HIS A 453 4.71 16.19 2.22
C HIS A 453 3.49 16.90 2.81
N ALA A 454 2.44 16.13 3.07
CA ALA A 454 1.19 16.60 3.63
C ALA A 454 0.70 15.66 4.73
N TYR A 455 -0.08 16.22 5.66
CA TYR A 455 -0.85 15.43 6.62
C TYR A 455 -2.16 15.02 5.96
N ILE A 456 -2.44 13.72 5.96
CA ILE A 456 -3.58 13.12 5.28
C ILE A 456 -4.43 12.39 6.32
N PRO A 457 -5.75 12.61 6.38
CA PRO A 457 -6.62 11.88 7.29
C PRO A 457 -6.60 10.37 7.04
N PHE A 458 -6.70 9.55 8.09
CA PHE A 458 -6.67 8.09 7.94
C PHE A 458 -7.71 7.55 6.95
N TYR A 459 -8.94 8.06 6.99
CA TYR A 459 -9.99 7.58 6.07
C TYR A 459 -9.56 7.66 4.61
N ARG A 460 -8.78 8.69 4.23
CA ARG A 460 -8.46 8.96 2.83
C ARG A 460 -7.47 7.94 2.24
N ILE A 461 -6.54 7.44 3.06
CA ILE A 461 -5.59 6.40 2.62
C ILE A 461 -6.16 4.98 2.77
N THR A 462 -7.20 4.77 3.58
CA THR A 462 -7.83 3.46 3.80
C THR A 462 -9.10 3.23 2.97
N GLU A 463 -9.64 4.28 2.33
CA GLU A 463 -10.88 4.25 1.56
C GLU A 463 -10.78 3.35 0.32
N LYS A 464 -9.66 3.45 -0.40
CA LYS A 464 -9.40 2.67 -1.62
C LYS A 464 -7.93 2.39 -1.80
N GLN A 465 -7.63 1.35 -2.57
CA GLN A 465 -6.29 1.06 -3.07
C GLN A 465 -6.15 1.63 -4.47
N ASN A 466 -5.00 2.23 -4.76
CA ASN A 466 -4.62 2.60 -6.11
C ASN A 466 -4.33 1.33 -6.92
N LYS A 467 -4.79 1.35 -8.17
CA LYS A 467 -4.58 0.31 -9.17
C LYS A 467 -3.95 0.92 -10.41
N VAL A 468 -3.23 0.12 -11.17
CA VAL A 468 -2.75 0.50 -12.50
C VAL A 468 -3.95 0.78 -13.39
N VAL A 469 -4.01 2.00 -13.94
CA VAL A 469 -5.03 2.37 -14.92
C VAL A 469 -4.51 1.95 -16.31
N ILE A 470 -5.03 0.84 -16.83
CA ILE A 470 -4.57 0.27 -18.11
C ILE A 470 -4.96 1.11 -19.34
N THR A 471 -5.81 2.12 -19.17
CA THR A 471 -6.17 3.09 -20.21
C THR A 471 -5.27 4.33 -20.21
N ASP A 472 -4.36 4.47 -19.25
CA ASP A 472 -3.49 5.66 -19.13
C ASP A 472 -2.14 5.49 -19.86
N ARG A 473 -1.47 6.62 -20.07
CA ARG A 473 -0.21 6.74 -20.82
C ARG A 473 0.92 5.87 -20.25
N MET A 474 0.91 5.59 -18.94
CA MET A 474 1.92 4.73 -18.32
C MET A 474 1.81 3.29 -18.79
N TRP A 475 0.61 2.74 -18.90
CA TRP A 475 0.43 1.40 -19.45
C TRP A 475 0.74 1.36 -20.95
N ALA A 476 0.37 2.39 -21.70
CA ALA A 476 0.74 2.50 -23.11
C ALA A 476 2.27 2.47 -23.33
N ARG A 477 3.08 2.97 -22.38
CA ARG A 477 4.55 2.86 -22.41
C ARG A 477 5.04 1.44 -22.20
N VAL A 478 4.37 0.66 -21.36
CA VAL A 478 4.65 -0.76 -21.17
C VAL A 478 4.38 -1.49 -22.48
N LEU A 479 3.18 -1.32 -23.05
CA LEU A 479 2.82 -1.94 -24.34
C LEU A 479 3.78 -1.56 -25.47
N CYS A 480 4.20 -0.29 -25.54
CA CYS A 480 5.17 0.16 -26.53
C CYS A 480 6.56 -0.47 -26.33
N SER A 481 6.96 -0.74 -25.09
CA SER A 481 8.26 -1.37 -24.82
C SER A 481 8.25 -2.88 -25.02
N THR A 482 7.17 -3.57 -24.63
CA THR A 482 7.11 -5.03 -24.70
C THR A 482 6.59 -5.51 -26.05
N ASN A 483 5.88 -4.64 -26.77
CA ASN A 483 5.12 -4.98 -27.98
C ASN A 483 4.12 -6.14 -27.76
N GLN A 484 3.71 -6.37 -26.51
CA GLN A 484 2.70 -7.36 -26.18
C GLN A 484 1.32 -6.91 -26.67
N PRO A 485 0.48 -7.82 -27.19
CA PRO A 485 -0.89 -7.48 -27.53
C PRO A 485 -1.74 -7.31 -26.27
N CYS A 486 -2.95 -6.78 -26.44
CA CYS A 486 -3.98 -6.88 -25.43
C CYS A 486 -4.53 -8.31 -25.41
N PHE A 487 -4.63 -8.91 -24.22
CA PHE A 487 -5.14 -10.27 -24.04
C PHE A 487 -6.59 -10.30 -23.53
N LEU A 488 -7.32 -9.18 -23.62
CA LEU A 488 -8.75 -9.14 -23.29
C LEU A 488 -9.52 -10.07 -24.22
N SER A 489 -10.39 -10.90 -23.66
CA SER A 489 -11.38 -11.64 -24.43
C SER A 489 -12.51 -10.72 -24.90
N HIS A 490 -13.33 -11.17 -25.85
CA HIS A 490 -14.51 -10.41 -26.27
C HIS A 490 -15.48 -10.16 -25.09
N GLU A 491 -15.59 -11.13 -24.17
CA GLU A 491 -16.40 -11.02 -22.94
C GLU A 491 -15.84 -9.93 -22.00
N ASP A 492 -14.52 -9.86 -21.84
CA ASP A 492 -13.87 -8.82 -21.01
C ASP A 492 -14.08 -7.41 -21.59
N VAL A 493 -14.06 -7.28 -22.91
CA VAL A 493 -14.32 -6.01 -23.61
C VAL A 493 -15.76 -5.56 -23.39
N GLU A 494 -16.73 -6.47 -23.36
CA GLU A 494 -18.13 -6.15 -23.06
C GLU A 494 -18.32 -5.72 -21.60
N HIS A 495 -17.64 -6.36 -20.65
CA HIS A 495 -17.65 -5.96 -19.24
C HIS A 495 -17.02 -4.58 -19.01
N LEU A 496 -15.89 -4.27 -19.65
CA LEU A 496 -15.21 -2.98 -19.49
C LEU A 496 -16.02 -1.80 -20.04
N LYS A 497 -16.80 -2.01 -21.11
CA LYS A 497 -17.72 -0.97 -21.62
C LYS A 497 -18.79 -0.58 -20.59
N HIS A 498 -19.25 -1.53 -19.78
CA HIS A 498 -20.21 -1.25 -18.71
C HIS A 498 -19.58 -0.49 -17.53
N ASP A 499 -18.33 -0.80 -17.16
CA ASP A 499 -17.63 -0.12 -16.05
C ASP A 499 -17.23 1.33 -16.40
N ASP A 500 -16.81 1.59 -17.66
CA ASP A 500 -16.51 2.94 -18.13
C ASP A 500 -17.78 3.82 -18.18
N ASP A 501 -18.92 3.23 -18.54
CA ASP A 501 -20.21 3.93 -18.50
C ASP A 501 -20.61 4.31 -17.06
N GLU A 502 -20.34 3.46 -16.04
CA GLU A 502 -20.57 3.84 -14.64
C GLU A 502 -19.62 4.95 -14.16
N HIS A 503 -18.34 4.91 -14.57
CA HIS A 503 -17.38 5.97 -14.25
C HIS A 503 -17.68 7.30 -14.95
N HIS A 504 -18.32 7.28 -16.12
CA HIS A 504 -18.82 8.46 -16.80
C HIS A 504 -20.19 8.93 -16.26
N LEU A 505 -21.09 8.02 -15.88
CA LEU A 505 -22.40 8.35 -15.31
C LEU A 505 -22.29 9.02 -13.94
N HIS A 506 -21.34 8.60 -13.10
CA HIS A 506 -21.17 9.20 -11.77
C HIS A 506 -20.58 10.63 -11.80
N ASN A 507 -19.97 11.04 -12.93
CA ASN A 507 -19.49 12.40 -13.14
C ASN A 507 -20.47 13.30 -13.92
N THR A 508 -21.54 12.75 -14.50
CA THR A 508 -22.45 13.52 -15.36
C THR A 508 -23.76 13.93 -14.65
N GLN A 509 -24.16 13.24 -13.57
CA GLN A 509 -25.42 13.55 -12.86
C GLN A 509 -25.39 14.75 -11.91
N LEU A 510 -24.27 15.48 -11.77
CA LEU A 510 -24.20 16.69 -10.95
C LEU A 510 -24.37 18.01 -11.73
N LEU A 511 -24.67 17.97 -13.03
CA LEU A 511 -24.74 19.17 -13.87
C LEU A 511 -26.13 19.54 -14.41
N GLU A 512 -27.19 18.85 -14.00
CA GLU A 512 -28.57 19.27 -14.34
C GLU A 512 -29.24 19.94 -13.14
N GLY A 513 -28.99 21.25 -13.01
CA GLY A 513 -29.59 22.13 -12.01
C GLY A 513 -29.93 23.49 -12.61
N GLU A 514 -31.13 23.55 -13.18
CA GLU A 514 -32.06 24.69 -13.26
C GLU A 514 -31.53 26.13 -13.39
N SER A 515 -31.84 26.72 -14.56
CA SER A 515 -32.45 28.05 -14.74
C SER A 515 -31.70 29.31 -14.29
N SER A 516 -31.41 30.20 -15.25
CA SER A 516 -32.13 31.49 -15.40
C SER A 516 -31.52 32.37 -16.52
N PRO A 517 -32.33 33.14 -17.26
CA PRO A 517 -31.89 33.79 -18.50
C PRO A 517 -31.35 35.20 -18.24
N VAL A 518 -30.16 35.51 -18.73
CA VAL A 518 -29.65 36.89 -18.78
C VAL A 518 -29.41 37.29 -20.23
N LYS A 519 -30.43 37.98 -20.74
CA LYS A 519 -30.45 39.10 -21.69
C LYS A 519 -29.24 39.29 -22.62
N ASP A 520 -29.55 39.16 -23.90
CA ASP A 520 -29.18 40.05 -25.01
C ASP A 520 -28.15 41.15 -24.68
N SER A 521 -26.94 40.97 -25.20
CA SER A 521 -26.12 42.08 -25.69
C SER A 521 -25.67 41.76 -27.11
N SER A 522 -26.32 42.46 -28.02
CA SER A 522 -26.07 42.61 -29.44
C SER A 522 -24.61 42.82 -29.85
N LYS A 523 -24.30 42.28 -31.04
CA LYS A 523 -23.41 42.82 -32.09
C LYS A 523 -21.91 42.94 -31.75
N CYS A 524 -21.13 42.04 -32.35
CA CYS A 524 -19.95 42.43 -33.13
C CYS A 524 -19.76 41.44 -34.28
N ASN A 525 -20.29 41.81 -35.44
CA ASN A 525 -19.87 41.29 -36.74
C ASN A 525 -18.43 41.76 -36.98
N GLY A 526 -17.51 40.81 -37.15
CA GLY A 526 -16.13 41.06 -37.55
C GLY A 526 -15.67 39.94 -38.48
N THR A 527 -16.12 40.02 -39.72
CA THR A 527 -15.68 39.23 -40.87
C THR A 527 -14.30 39.65 -41.37
N ALA A 528 -13.66 38.72 -42.08
CA ALA A 528 -12.54 38.86 -43.02
C ALA A 528 -11.13 38.76 -42.41
N ALA A 529 -10.12 38.11 -43.01
CA ALA A 529 -9.94 37.23 -44.18
C ALA A 529 -8.44 36.83 -44.18
N PRO A 530 -7.99 35.85 -44.98
CA PRO A 530 -6.70 35.17 -44.79
C PRO A 530 -5.52 35.78 -45.58
N VAL A 531 -4.30 35.48 -45.11
CA VAL A 531 -3.07 35.26 -45.91
C VAL A 531 -2.37 34.04 -45.36
#